data_AF-A0A951K938-F1
#
_entry.id   AF-A0A951K938-F1
#
_cell.length_a   1.000
_cell.length_b   1.000
_cell.length_c   1.000
_cell.angle_alpha   90.00
_cell.angle_beta   90.00
_cell.angle_gamma   90.00
#
_symmetry.space_group_name_H-M   'P 1'
#
loop_
_entity.id
_entity.type
_entity.pdbx_description
1 polymer ?
#
loop_
_entity_poly.entity_id
_entity_poly.type
_entity_poly.pdbx_seq_one_letter_code
_entity_poly.pdbx_strand_id
1 'polypeptide(L)'
;MQTNTSHHYRSESGIDNPVDDQLYDLLQALTSKCEALEAYAKYEQDADGETRQLFQQLGRDDAEHARQLLDALRSKLNGSQ
;
A
#
# COMPACT_ATOMS: atom_id res chain seq x y z
N MET A 1 -19.98 -15.88 13.21
CA MET A 1 -19.93 -14.41 13.38
C MET A 1 -19.34 -13.85 12.10
N GLN A 2 -20.14 -13.17 11.28
CA GLN A 2 -19.67 -12.55 10.03
C GLN A 2 -19.40 -11.07 10.30
N THR A 3 -18.13 -10.66 10.33
CA THR A 3 -17.77 -9.25 10.33
C THR A 3 -17.62 -8.81 8.88
N ASN A 4 -18.74 -8.42 8.26
CA ASN A 4 -18.71 -7.64 7.03
C ASN A 4 -18.22 -6.23 7.37
N THR A 5 -16.91 -6.05 7.47
CA THR A 5 -16.32 -4.72 7.48
C THR A 5 -16.20 -4.27 6.02
N SER A 6 -17.34 -4.05 5.37
CA SER A 6 -17.36 -3.36 4.08
C SER A 6 -17.06 -1.88 4.36
N HIS A 7 -15.81 -1.48 4.24
CA HIS A 7 -15.43 -0.06 4.11
C HIS A 7 -15.92 0.42 2.74
N HIS A 8 -17.22 0.63 2.61
CA HIS A 8 -17.75 1.31 1.45
C HIS A 8 -17.32 2.78 1.56
N TYR A 9 -16.47 3.24 0.65
CA TYR A 9 -16.24 4.67 0.42
C TYR A 9 -17.46 5.28 -0.26
N ARG A 10 -18.65 5.10 0.34
CA ARG A 10 -19.86 5.79 -0.08
C ARG A 10 -19.70 7.23 0.35
N SER A 11 -19.13 8.04 -0.53
CA SER A 11 -19.09 9.48 -0.40
C SER A 11 -20.52 10.00 -0.20
N GLU A 12 -20.84 10.51 0.99
CA GLU A 12 -22.10 11.25 1.23
C GLU A 12 -22.13 12.57 0.45
N SER A 13 -20.96 13.07 0.06
CA SER A 13 -20.82 14.09 -0.97
C SER A 13 -21.06 13.49 -2.35
N GLY A 14 -21.86 14.12 -3.21
CA GLY A 14 -22.09 13.67 -4.60
C GLY A 14 -20.86 13.81 -5.53
N ILE A 15 -19.65 13.57 -5.02
CA ILE A 15 -18.41 13.52 -5.76
C ILE A 15 -18.27 12.09 -6.30
N ASP A 16 -18.25 11.96 -7.61
CA ASP A 16 -18.06 10.69 -8.30
C ASP A 16 -16.57 10.37 -8.37
N ASN A 17 -16.16 9.24 -7.77
CA ASN A 17 -14.78 8.77 -7.85
C ASN A 17 -14.66 7.90 -9.12
N PRO A 18 -13.82 8.27 -10.11
CA PRO A 18 -13.67 7.47 -11.32
C PRO A 18 -13.00 6.10 -11.10
N VAL A 19 -12.51 5.85 -9.88
CA VAL A 19 -11.83 4.62 -9.48
C VAL A 19 -12.75 3.79 -8.59
N ASP A 20 -12.93 2.51 -8.91
CA ASP A 20 -13.69 1.60 -8.05
C ASP A 20 -12.98 1.35 -6.70
N ASP A 21 -13.76 0.96 -5.68
CA ASP A 21 -13.27 0.75 -4.30
C ASP A 21 -12.01 -0.13 -4.26
N GLN A 22 -12.00 -1.22 -5.03
CA GLN A 22 -10.89 -2.18 -5.01
C GLN A 22 -9.63 -1.60 -5.66
N LEU A 23 -9.78 -0.85 -6.75
CA LEU A 23 -8.66 -0.17 -7.42
C LEU A 23 -8.12 0.95 -6.53
N TYR A 24 -8.99 1.67 -5.82
CA TYR A 24 -8.59 2.69 -4.85
C TYR A 24 -7.82 2.09 -3.68
N ASP A 25 -8.30 0.99 -3.09
CA ASP A 25 -7.64 0.29 -1.99
C ASP A 25 -6.23 -0.19 -2.37
N LEU A 26 -6.07 -0.72 -3.59
CA LEU A 26 -4.76 -1.15 -4.09
C LEU A 26 -3.80 0.02 -4.29
N LEU A 27 -4.28 1.14 -4.84
CA LEU A 27 -3.48 2.37 -5.00
C LEU A 27 -3.03 2.91 -3.65
N GLN A 28 -3.95 2.97 -2.68
CA GLN A 28 -3.67 3.45 -1.34
C GLN A 28 -2.67 2.54 -0.62
N ALA A 29 -2.86 1.22 -0.69
CA ALA A 29 -1.94 0.26 -0.09
C ALA A 29 -0.53 0.36 -0.70
N LEU A 30 -0.42 0.49 -2.04
CA LEU A 30 0.88 0.66 -2.69
C LEU A 30 1.55 1.97 -2.24
N THR A 31 0.80 3.07 -2.20
CA THR A 31 1.29 4.37 -1.75
C THR A 31 1.86 4.29 -0.33
N SER A 32 1.12 3.70 0.60
CA SER A 32 1.59 3.52 1.97
C SER A 32 2.82 2.63 2.10
N LYS A 33 3.00 1.63 1.22
CA LYS A 33 4.25 0.84 1.18
C LYS A 33 5.44 1.65 0.69
N CYS A 34 5.25 2.48 -0.34
CA CYS A 34 6.30 3.39 -0.81
C CYS A 34 6.72 4.38 0.28
N GLU A 35 5.77 4.99 0.98
CA GLU A 35 6.03 5.89 2.11
C GLU A 35 6.78 5.19 3.24
N ALA A 36 6.42 3.94 3.56
CA ALA A 36 7.12 3.15 4.56
C ALA A 36 8.58 2.87 4.15
N LEU A 37 8.85 2.52 2.89
CA LEU A 37 10.20 2.31 2.38
C LEU A 37 11.07 3.57 2.51
N GLU A 38 10.52 4.74 2.17
CA GLU A 38 11.19 6.02 2.35
C GLU A 38 11.50 6.31 3.82
N ALA A 39 10.54 6.02 4.71
CA ALA A 39 10.71 6.18 6.15
C ALA A 39 11.81 5.26 6.69
N TYR A 40 11.83 3.99 6.32
CA TYR A 40 12.86 3.04 6.75
C TYR A 40 14.25 3.48 6.27
N ALA A 41 14.38 3.89 5.00
CA ALA A 41 15.64 4.37 4.45
C ALA A 41 16.18 5.62 5.18
N LYS A 42 15.27 6.47 5.68
CA LYS A 42 15.63 7.61 6.51
C LYS A 42 16.05 7.18 7.92
N TYR A 43 15.25 6.35 8.58
CA TYR A 43 15.48 5.98 9.98
C TYR A 43 16.67 5.04 10.18
N GLU A 44 17.00 4.22 9.17
CA GLU A 44 18.17 3.35 9.20
C GLU A 44 19.49 4.11 9.39
N GLN A 45 19.56 5.35 8.89
CA GLN A 45 20.76 6.19 8.95
C GLN A 45 21.16 6.53 10.39
N ASP A 46 20.16 6.82 11.23
CA ASP A 46 20.33 7.22 12.62
C ASP A 46 20.20 6.06 13.62
N ALA A 47 19.81 4.87 13.14
CA ALA A 47 19.55 3.70 13.97
C ALA A 47 20.83 3.02 14.47
N ASP A 48 20.75 2.46 15.68
CA ASP A 48 21.75 1.53 16.22
C ASP A 48 21.76 0.19 15.46
N GLY A 49 22.70 -0.70 15.79
CA GLY A 49 22.92 -1.93 15.03
C GLY A 49 21.69 -2.85 14.91
N GLU A 50 20.95 -3.04 16.01
CA GLU A 50 19.76 -3.91 16.04
C GLU A 50 18.58 -3.24 15.32
N THR A 51 18.33 -1.96 15.61
CA THR A 51 17.23 -1.21 15.01
C THR A 51 17.45 -1.00 13.51
N ARG A 52 18.71 -0.80 13.08
CA ARG A 52 19.10 -0.76 11.68
C ARG A 52 18.75 -2.07 10.97
N GLN A 53 19.10 -3.21 11.55
CA GLN A 53 18.77 -4.52 10.98
C GLN A 53 17.26 -4.72 10.87
N LEU A 54 16.48 -4.24 11.85
CA LEU A 54 15.03 -4.26 11.78
C LEU A 54 14.50 -3.43 10.60
N PHE A 55 14.93 -2.17 10.43
CA PHE A 55 14.49 -1.35 9.30
C PHE A 55 14.90 -1.94 7.94
N GLN A 56 16.09 -2.53 7.83
CA GLN A 56 16.52 -3.24 6.62
C GLN A 56 15.67 -4.47 6.32
N GLN A 57 15.21 -5.19 7.35
CA GLN A 57 14.32 -6.34 7.17
C GLN A 57 12.92 -5.88 6.73
N LEU A 58 12.35 -4.91 7.44
CA LEU A 58 11.06 -4.30 7.08
C LEU A 58 11.07 -3.76 5.65
N GLY A 59 12.15 -3.08 5.25
CA GLY A 59 12.29 -2.55 3.90
C GLY A 59 12.36 -3.63 2.82
N ARG A 60 13.00 -4.77 3.11
CA ARG A 60 13.01 -5.92 2.18
C ARG A 60 11.62 -6.51 2.00
N ASP A 61 10.92 -6.75 3.10
CA ASP A 61 9.59 -7.36 3.08
C ASP A 61 8.56 -6.44 2.40
N ASP A 62 8.56 -5.14 2.74
CA ASP A 62 7.63 -4.19 2.14
C ASP A 62 7.95 -3.86 0.68
N ALA A 63 9.19 -4.01 0.24
CA ALA A 63 9.52 -3.94 -1.19
C ALA A 63 8.91 -5.10 -1.99
N GLU A 64 8.86 -6.31 -1.42
CA GLU A 64 8.15 -7.43 -2.06
C GLU A 64 6.64 -7.20 -2.07
N HIS A 65 6.07 -6.72 -0.97
CA HIS A 65 4.64 -6.38 -0.92
C HIS A 65 4.28 -5.28 -1.93
N ALA A 66 5.11 -4.23 -2.06
CA ALA A 66 4.91 -3.16 -3.04
C ALA A 66 4.95 -3.69 -4.48
N ARG A 67 5.86 -4.62 -4.79
CA ARG A 67 5.90 -5.30 -6.11
C ARG A 67 4.60 -6.05 -6.40
N GLN A 68 4.12 -6.84 -5.44
CA GLN A 68 2.87 -7.60 -5.59
C GLN A 68 1.65 -6.70 -5.78
N LEU A 69 1.56 -5.60 -5.02
CA LEU A 69 0.51 -4.60 -5.17
C LEU A 69 0.56 -3.92 -6.54
N LEU A 70 1.76 -3.56 -7.01
CA LEU A 70 1.94 -2.97 -8.34
C LEU A 70 1.53 -3.93 -9.46
N ASP A 71 1.86 -5.20 -9.35
CA ASP A 71 1.48 -6.20 -10.35
C ASP A 71 -0.04 -6.44 -10.36
N ALA A 72 -0.69 -6.46 -9.18
CA ALA A 72 -2.15 -6.53 -9.08
C ALA A 72 -2.83 -5.29 -9.71
N LEU A 73 -2.29 -4.09 -9.48
CA LEU A 73 -2.74 -2.84 -10.10
C LEU A 73 -2.61 -2.90 -11.63
N ARG A 74 -1.44 -3.29 -12.14
CA ARG A 74 -1.21 -3.43 -13.59
C ARG A 74 -2.17 -4.42 -14.23
N SER A 75 -2.41 -5.56 -13.58
CA SER A 75 -3.36 -6.56 -14.05
C SER A 75 -4.76 -5.98 -14.20
N LYS A 76 -5.24 -5.21 -13.19
CA LYS A 76 -6.53 -4.52 -13.26
C LYS A 76 -6.59 -3.49 -14.38
N LEU A 77 -5.59 -2.61 -14.49
CA LEU A 77 -5.56 -1.56 -15.50
C LEU A 77 -5.49 -2.13 -16.93
N ASN A 78 -4.81 -3.27 -17.12
CA ASN A 78 -4.73 -3.95 -18.41
C ASN A 78 -5.99 -4.77 -18.72
N GLY A 79 -6.72 -5.23 -17.69
CA GLY A 79 -7.98 -5.97 -17.83
C GLY A 79 -9.23 -5.09 -17.98
N SER A 80 -9.10 -3.77 -17.93
CA SER A 80 -10.19 -2.79 -18.11
C SER A 80 -10.41 -2.36 -19.58
N GLN A 81 -10.09 -3.22 -20.56
CA GLN A 81 -10.43 -3.00 -21.98
C GLN A 81 -11.79 -3.57 -22.36
#